data_AF-A0A0F0LM74-F1
#
_entry.id   AF-A0A0F0LM74-F1
#
_cell.length_a   1.000
_cell.length_b   1.000
_cell.length_c   1.000
_cell.angle_alpha   90.00
_cell.angle_beta   90.00
_cell.angle_gamma   90.00
#
_symmetry.space_group_name_H-M   'P 1'
#
loop_
_entity.id
_entity.type
_entity.pdbx_description
1 polymer ?
#
loop_
_entity_poly.entity_id
_entity_poly.type
_entity_poly.pdbx_seq_one_letter_code
_entity_poly.pdbx_strand_id
1 'polypeptide(L)'
;MTTERGYTTGRARRERIIAAATALFGRVGFNSATMLEIAQVCEISRAGLAHHFPTKESLMEAVLETRDLEDRERFRRNGSQGQDGIGILRGMVDLARHNTEVGGIIALYAVLSAEAADPSHPAHDYFVRRYQRIRSGTAKALRDARAAGHLASHVDEDRAAAELTALMDGLQLQWLLDPTSVDMAETVRRRIEELLVVPLDVVPLDVAPVSSSETPVSA
;
A
#
# COMPACT_ATOMS: atom_id res chain seq x y z
N MET A 1 9.96 37.25 -8.35
CA MET A 1 8.76 36.45 -7.98
C MET A 1 8.37 35.42 -9.06
N THR A 2 9.30 34.92 -9.88
CA THR A 2 8.97 34.09 -11.07
C THR A 2 9.28 32.60 -10.92
N THR A 3 10.07 32.22 -9.92
CA THR A 3 10.47 30.83 -9.67
C THR A 3 9.34 30.04 -9.01
N GLU A 4 8.70 30.57 -7.97
CA GLU A 4 7.75 29.79 -7.15
C GLU A 4 6.52 29.26 -7.93
N ARG A 5 5.98 30.04 -8.88
CA ARG A 5 4.86 29.64 -9.77
C ARG A 5 5.24 28.57 -10.80
N GLY A 6 6.47 28.60 -11.32
CA GLY A 6 6.97 27.62 -12.28
C GLY A 6 7.24 26.25 -11.64
N TYR A 7 7.73 26.25 -10.40
CA TYR A 7 7.94 25.03 -9.62
C TYR A 7 6.61 24.38 -9.20
N THR A 8 5.59 25.15 -8.85
CA THR A 8 4.25 24.61 -8.54
C THR A 8 3.57 24.01 -9.77
N THR A 9 3.68 24.65 -10.94
CA THR A 9 3.14 24.09 -12.20
C THR A 9 3.89 22.83 -12.65
N GLY A 10 5.22 22.80 -12.50
CA GLY A 10 6.03 21.61 -12.79
C GLY A 10 5.70 20.42 -11.89
N ARG A 11 5.52 20.66 -10.58
CA ARG A 11 5.15 19.62 -9.61
C ARG A 11 3.75 19.07 -9.86
N ALA A 12 2.75 19.94 -10.01
CA ALA A 12 1.37 19.53 -10.31
C ALA A 12 1.28 18.76 -11.63
N ARG A 13 2.11 19.10 -12.63
CA ARG A 13 2.19 18.33 -13.88
C ARG A 13 2.80 16.95 -13.67
N ARG A 14 3.90 16.85 -12.91
CA ARG A 14 4.52 15.57 -12.58
C ARG A 14 3.56 14.62 -11.86
N GLU A 15 2.82 15.13 -10.89
CA GLU A 15 1.79 14.37 -10.15
C GLU A 15 0.67 13.88 -11.06
N ARG A 16 0.17 14.72 -11.99
CA ARG A 16 -0.82 14.29 -12.99
C ARG A 16 -0.31 13.17 -13.89
N ILE A 17 0.96 13.23 -14.33
CA ILE A 17 1.56 12.17 -15.14
C ILE A 17 1.62 10.85 -14.36
N ILE A 18 2.03 10.89 -13.09
CA ILE A 18 2.07 9.70 -12.22
C ILE A 18 0.67 9.11 -12.00
N ALA A 19 -0.34 9.95 -11.79
CA ALA A 19 -1.72 9.51 -11.63
C ALA A 19 -2.25 8.82 -12.91
N ALA A 20 -2.01 9.42 -14.08
CA ALA A 20 -2.38 8.84 -15.36
C ALA A 20 -1.65 7.51 -15.63
N ALA A 21 -0.35 7.45 -15.33
CA ALA A 21 0.44 6.23 -15.46
C ALA A 21 -0.04 5.12 -14.52
N THR A 22 -0.35 5.44 -13.26
CA THR A 22 -0.94 4.49 -12.31
C THR A 22 -2.20 3.86 -12.88
N ALA A 23 -3.14 4.69 -13.36
CA ALA A 23 -4.40 4.20 -13.90
C ALA A 23 -4.20 3.35 -15.16
N LEU A 24 -3.27 3.74 -16.06
CA LEU A 24 -2.99 2.99 -17.27
C LEU A 24 -2.33 1.64 -16.97
N PHE A 25 -1.28 1.63 -16.14
CA PHE A 25 -0.59 0.39 -15.75
C PHE A 25 -1.52 -0.59 -15.04
N GLY A 26 -2.40 -0.10 -14.15
CA GLY A 26 -3.41 -0.98 -13.51
C GLY A 26 -4.48 -1.51 -14.45
N ARG A 27 -4.71 -0.87 -15.60
CA ARG A 27 -5.71 -1.31 -16.58
C ARG A 27 -5.17 -2.27 -17.63
N VAL A 28 -3.96 -2.03 -18.14
CA VAL A 28 -3.42 -2.78 -19.30
C VAL A 28 -2.05 -3.43 -19.05
N GLY A 29 -1.48 -3.24 -17.86
CA GLY A 29 -0.13 -3.69 -17.51
C GLY A 29 0.97 -2.74 -17.99
N PHE A 30 2.17 -2.94 -17.47
CA PHE A 30 3.37 -2.22 -17.89
C PHE A 30 3.69 -2.52 -19.34
N ASN A 31 3.63 -3.78 -19.77
CA ASN A 31 4.10 -4.20 -21.09
C ASN A 31 3.28 -3.54 -22.21
N SER A 32 1.94 -3.52 -22.06
CA SER A 32 1.03 -2.94 -23.06
C SER A 32 0.97 -1.42 -23.02
N ALA A 33 1.21 -0.79 -21.87
CA ALA A 33 1.14 0.65 -21.72
C ALA A 33 2.24 1.38 -22.52
N THR A 34 1.87 2.48 -23.16
CA THR A 34 2.81 3.31 -23.94
C THR A 34 2.94 4.71 -23.38
N MET A 35 4.12 5.31 -23.54
CA MET A 35 4.36 6.71 -23.20
C MET A 35 3.49 7.69 -24.01
N LEU A 36 3.04 7.29 -25.20
CA LEU A 36 2.17 8.09 -26.04
C LEU A 36 0.76 8.20 -25.45
N GLU A 37 0.18 7.08 -25.00
CA GLU A 37 -1.14 7.06 -24.36
C GLU A 37 -1.15 7.91 -23.08
N ILE A 38 -0.09 7.83 -22.26
CA ILE A 38 0.02 8.64 -21.04
C ILE A 38 0.12 10.13 -21.38
N ALA A 39 0.90 10.49 -22.41
CA ALA A 39 1.01 11.87 -22.87
C ALA A 39 -0.33 12.42 -23.37
N GLN A 40 -1.10 11.61 -24.10
CA GLN A 40 -2.45 11.94 -24.57
C GLN A 40 -3.41 12.19 -23.40
N VAL A 41 -3.45 11.30 -22.41
CA VAL A 41 -4.29 11.45 -21.19
C VAL A 41 -3.93 12.71 -20.41
N CYS A 42 -2.65 13.09 -20.39
CA CYS A 42 -2.17 14.29 -19.70
C CYS A 42 -2.27 15.58 -20.53
N GLU A 43 -2.74 15.49 -21.79
CA GLU A 43 -2.81 16.59 -22.76
C GLU A 43 -1.45 17.28 -22.95
N ILE A 44 -0.38 16.50 -23.05
CA ILE A 44 0.98 16.99 -23.29
C ILE A 44 1.62 16.27 -24.48
N SER A 45 2.64 16.89 -25.07
CA SER A 45 3.44 16.23 -26.11
C SER A 45 4.29 15.10 -25.51
N ARG A 46 4.66 14.12 -26.34
CA ARG A 46 5.62 13.08 -25.95
C ARG A 46 6.95 13.66 -25.47
N ALA A 47 7.43 14.73 -26.11
CA ALA A 47 8.62 15.45 -25.67
C ALA A 47 8.42 16.12 -24.29
N GLY A 48 7.24 16.69 -24.06
CA GLY A 48 6.86 17.26 -22.76
C GLY A 48 6.80 16.22 -21.65
N LEU A 49 6.29 15.01 -21.94
CA LEU A 49 6.30 13.90 -20.99
C LEU A 49 7.74 13.39 -20.73
N ALA A 50 8.53 13.23 -21.80
CA ALA A 50 9.93 12.78 -21.71
C ALA A 50 10.82 13.73 -20.90
N HIS A 51 10.48 15.02 -20.84
CA HIS A 51 11.16 15.99 -19.98
C HIS A 51 10.98 15.69 -18.47
N HIS A 52 9.86 15.09 -18.09
CA HIS A 52 9.60 14.66 -16.71
C HIS A 52 10.07 13.22 -16.45
N PHE A 53 9.82 12.33 -17.42
CA PHE A 53 10.13 10.90 -17.32
C PHE A 53 10.71 10.42 -18.65
N PRO A 54 12.04 10.31 -18.78
CA PRO A 54 12.68 9.96 -20.04
C PRO A 54 12.27 8.60 -20.60
N THR A 55 11.96 7.63 -19.72
CA THR A 55 11.60 6.26 -20.09
C THR A 55 10.36 5.77 -19.34
N LYS A 56 9.73 4.70 -19.85
CA LYS A 56 8.57 4.07 -19.20
C LYS A 56 8.94 3.48 -17.84
N GLU A 57 10.16 2.97 -17.72
CA GLU A 57 10.77 2.45 -16.50
C GLU A 57 10.92 3.55 -15.45
N SER A 58 11.46 4.72 -15.81
CA SER A 58 11.59 5.85 -14.87
C SER A 58 10.23 6.36 -14.37
N LEU A 59 9.20 6.26 -15.20
CA LEU A 59 7.83 6.58 -14.80
C LEU A 59 7.25 5.50 -13.89
N MET A 60 7.50 4.22 -14.18
CA MET A 60 7.12 3.10 -13.32
C MET A 60 7.74 3.22 -11.93
N GLU A 61 9.04 3.49 -11.85
CA GLU A 61 9.74 3.71 -10.57
C GLU A 61 9.09 4.83 -9.77
N ALA A 62 8.76 5.96 -10.41
CA ALA A 62 8.09 7.07 -9.74
C ALA A 62 6.65 6.75 -9.30
N VAL A 63 5.92 5.93 -10.07
CA VAL A 63 4.61 5.40 -9.67
C VAL A 63 4.74 4.55 -8.41
N LEU A 64 5.66 3.59 -8.40
CA LEU A 64 5.90 2.69 -7.27
C LEU A 64 6.41 3.44 -6.03
N GLU A 65 7.29 4.43 -6.19
CA GLU A 65 7.78 5.28 -5.10
C GLU A 65 6.65 6.11 -4.48
N THR A 66 5.79 6.71 -5.32
CA THR A 66 4.64 7.48 -4.85
C THR A 66 3.71 6.60 -4.01
N ARG A 67 3.50 5.35 -4.43
CA ARG A 67 2.69 4.39 -3.66
C ARG A 67 3.36 3.95 -2.36
N ASP A 68 4.66 3.69 -2.37
CA ASP A 68 5.41 3.39 -1.15
C ASP A 68 5.31 4.52 -0.11
N LEU A 69 5.31 5.78 -0.55
CA LEU A 69 5.13 6.95 0.31
C LEU A 69 3.71 7.06 0.87
N GLU A 70 2.69 6.84 0.03
CA GLU A 70 1.29 6.85 0.45
C GLU A 70 0.97 5.72 1.44
N ASP A 71 1.48 4.51 1.18
CA ASP A 71 1.35 3.35 2.07
C ASP A 71 1.98 3.69 3.43
N ARG A 72 3.22 4.21 3.46
CA ARG A 72 3.90 4.61 4.70
C ARG A 72 3.15 5.69 5.46
N GLU A 73 2.64 6.71 4.75
CA GLU A 73 1.92 7.80 5.37
C GLU A 73 0.56 7.35 5.91
N ARG A 74 -0.13 6.41 5.25
CA ARG A 74 -1.31 5.74 5.80
C ARG A 74 -0.99 4.93 7.04
N PHE A 75 0.06 4.12 6.99
CA PHE A 75 0.53 3.38 8.17
C PHE A 75 0.88 4.33 9.32
N ARG A 76 1.48 5.49 9.04
CA ARG A 76 1.78 6.51 10.04
C ARG A 76 0.52 7.16 10.63
N ARG A 77 -0.46 7.53 9.79
CA ARG A 77 -1.72 8.15 10.23
C ARG A 77 -2.66 7.20 10.94
N ASN A 78 -2.71 5.93 10.53
CA ASN A 78 -3.56 4.92 11.15
C ASN A 78 -2.86 4.25 12.35
N GLY A 79 -1.52 4.14 12.32
CA GLY A 79 -0.69 3.61 13.39
C GLY A 79 -0.48 4.55 14.58
N SER A 80 -1.01 5.79 14.54
CA SER A 80 -1.09 6.65 15.73
C SER A 80 -2.21 6.25 16.69
N GLN A 81 -3.05 5.27 16.31
CA GLN A 81 -4.01 4.67 17.23
C GLN A 81 -3.43 3.49 18.01
N GLY A 82 -2.27 2.93 17.68
CA GLY A 82 -1.58 1.94 18.52
C GLY A 82 -0.42 1.30 17.78
N GLN A 83 0.80 1.48 18.29
CA GLN A 83 2.02 0.87 17.72
C GLN A 83 2.21 -0.58 18.17
N ASP A 84 1.18 -1.18 18.79
CA ASP A 84 1.16 -2.58 19.17
C ASP A 84 0.80 -3.49 17.98
N GLY A 85 1.10 -4.78 18.11
CA GLY A 85 0.84 -5.76 17.06
C GLY A 85 -0.62 -5.84 16.62
N ILE A 86 -1.55 -5.56 17.53
CA ILE A 86 -3.00 -5.60 17.25
C ILE A 86 -3.43 -4.42 16.40
N GLY A 87 -2.89 -3.23 16.64
CA GLY A 87 -3.11 -2.05 15.80
C GLY A 87 -2.73 -2.30 14.35
N ILE A 88 -1.61 -2.98 14.10
CA ILE A 88 -1.18 -3.37 12.75
C ILE A 88 -2.19 -4.35 12.11
N LEU A 89 -2.64 -5.37 12.86
CA LEU A 89 -3.62 -6.35 12.37
C LEU A 89 -4.97 -5.70 12.04
N ARG A 90 -5.45 -4.76 12.86
CA ARG A 90 -6.62 -3.93 12.53
C ARG A 90 -6.40 -3.10 11.27
N GLY A 91 -5.22 -2.50 11.14
CA GLY A 91 -4.83 -1.76 9.95
C GLY A 91 -4.93 -2.58 8.66
N MET A 92 -4.73 -3.89 8.70
CA MET A 92 -4.95 -4.78 7.54
C MET A 92 -6.43 -4.89 7.17
N VAL A 93 -7.33 -4.94 8.15
CA VAL A 93 -8.79 -4.95 7.93
C VAL A 93 -9.25 -3.60 7.38
N ASP A 94 -8.75 -2.49 7.93
CA ASP A 94 -9.07 -1.14 7.46
C ASP A 94 -8.55 -0.90 6.04
N LEU A 95 -7.37 -1.43 5.72
CA LEU A 95 -6.85 -1.41 4.36
C LEU A 95 -7.75 -2.19 3.40
N ALA A 96 -8.22 -3.38 3.80
CA ALA A 96 -9.16 -4.17 3.00
C ALA A 96 -10.51 -3.44 2.79
N ARG A 97 -11.03 -2.73 3.79
CA ARG A 97 -12.23 -1.89 3.62
C ARG A 97 -11.97 -0.76 2.63
N HIS A 98 -10.91 0.00 2.84
CA HIS A 98 -10.60 1.14 1.98
C HIS A 98 -10.31 0.74 0.54
N ASN A 99 -9.73 -0.44 0.34
CA ASN A 99 -9.51 -1.03 -0.98
C ASN A 99 -10.82 -1.12 -1.80
N THR A 100 -11.97 -1.36 -1.16
CA THR A 100 -13.27 -1.34 -1.85
C THR A 100 -13.66 0.03 -2.42
N GLU A 101 -13.04 1.11 -1.93
CA GLU A 101 -13.32 2.50 -2.34
C GLU A 101 -12.34 2.99 -3.42
N VAL A 102 -11.18 2.35 -3.57
CA VAL A 102 -10.08 2.80 -4.45
C VAL A 102 -9.53 1.64 -5.29
N GLY A 103 -10.34 1.16 -6.24
CA GLY A 103 -10.01 0.00 -7.08
C GLY A 103 -8.77 0.17 -7.98
N GLY A 104 -8.43 1.40 -8.37
CA GLY A 104 -7.32 1.66 -9.30
C GLY A 104 -5.92 1.27 -8.77
N ILE A 105 -5.70 1.33 -7.46
CA ILE A 105 -4.42 0.97 -6.83
C ILE A 105 -4.29 -0.55 -6.72
N ILE A 106 -5.39 -1.24 -6.41
CA ILE A 106 -5.42 -2.70 -6.32
C ILE A 106 -5.14 -3.30 -7.70
N ALA A 107 -5.78 -2.76 -8.74
CA ALA A 107 -5.56 -3.17 -10.12
C ALA A 107 -4.08 -3.00 -10.52
N LEU A 108 -3.44 -1.89 -10.15
CA LEU A 108 -2.01 -1.69 -10.36
C LEU A 108 -1.17 -2.80 -9.72
N TYR A 109 -1.37 -3.07 -8.43
CA TYR A 109 -0.56 -4.07 -7.73
C TYR A 109 -0.82 -5.48 -8.24
N ALA A 110 -2.08 -5.87 -8.48
CA ALA A 110 -2.45 -7.19 -8.98
C ALA A 110 -1.84 -7.47 -10.37
N VAL A 111 -1.88 -6.48 -11.28
CA VAL A 111 -1.33 -6.64 -12.62
C VAL A 111 0.21 -6.62 -12.59
N LEU A 112 0.81 -5.64 -11.92
CA LEU A 112 2.26 -5.51 -11.92
C LEU A 112 2.97 -6.57 -11.10
N SER A 113 2.38 -7.10 -10.03
CA SER A 113 2.97 -8.22 -9.29
C SER A 113 3.03 -9.48 -10.14
N ALA A 114 1.99 -9.71 -10.96
CA ALA A 114 1.94 -10.82 -11.90
C ALA A 114 2.97 -10.66 -13.04
N GLU A 115 3.08 -9.47 -13.65
CA GLU A 115 4.12 -9.20 -14.65
C GLU A 115 5.54 -9.28 -14.06
N ALA A 116 5.72 -8.80 -12.83
CA ALA A 116 6.98 -8.83 -12.10
C ALA A 116 7.39 -10.24 -11.62
N ALA A 117 6.57 -11.26 -11.82
CA ALA A 117 6.97 -12.65 -11.60
C ALA A 117 8.08 -13.10 -12.57
N ASP A 118 8.18 -12.46 -13.75
CA ASP A 118 9.32 -12.59 -14.64
C ASP A 118 10.54 -11.85 -14.05
N PRO A 119 11.68 -12.54 -13.78
CA PRO A 119 12.89 -11.91 -13.26
C PRO A 119 13.49 -10.82 -14.16
N SER A 120 13.15 -10.80 -15.45
CA SER A 120 13.59 -9.75 -16.39
C SER A 120 12.75 -8.48 -16.32
N HIS A 121 11.61 -8.51 -15.62
CA HIS A 121 10.73 -7.35 -15.51
C HIS A 121 11.38 -6.24 -14.67
N PRO A 122 11.34 -4.96 -15.09
CA PRO A 122 11.99 -3.86 -14.36
C PRO A 122 11.54 -3.69 -12.90
N ALA A 123 10.31 -4.10 -12.58
CA ALA A 123 9.76 -4.02 -11.22
C ALA A 123 10.00 -5.28 -10.36
N HIS A 124 10.66 -6.33 -10.86
CA HIS A 124 10.87 -7.61 -10.15
C HIS A 124 11.43 -7.39 -8.74
N ASP A 125 12.57 -6.74 -8.67
CA ASP A 125 13.28 -6.44 -7.43
C ASP A 125 12.45 -5.60 -6.44
N TYR A 126 11.63 -4.67 -6.96
CA TYR A 126 10.72 -3.90 -6.13
C TYR A 126 9.68 -4.81 -5.47
N PHE A 127 9.03 -5.69 -6.23
CA PHE A 127 8.00 -6.58 -5.70
C PHE A 127 8.58 -7.63 -4.75
N VAL A 128 9.78 -8.16 -5.04
CA VAL A 128 10.51 -9.05 -4.10
C VAL A 128 10.71 -8.35 -2.75
N ARG A 129 11.24 -7.12 -2.75
CA ARG A 129 11.45 -6.34 -1.51
C ARG A 129 10.12 -5.97 -0.84
N ARG A 130 9.08 -5.66 -1.63
CA ARG A 130 7.74 -5.35 -1.10
C ARG A 130 7.17 -6.54 -0.33
N TYR A 131 7.15 -7.73 -0.93
CA TYR A 131 6.65 -8.94 -0.27
C TYR A 131 7.47 -9.31 0.97
N GLN A 132 8.80 -9.16 0.93
CA GLN A 132 9.65 -9.34 2.11
C GLN A 132 9.28 -8.36 3.23
N ARG A 133 9.10 -7.06 2.92
CA ARG A 133 8.72 -6.04 3.92
C ARG A 133 7.34 -6.33 4.52
N ILE A 134 6.35 -6.68 3.70
CA ILE A 134 4.99 -6.98 4.15
C ILE A 134 5.01 -8.19 5.09
N ARG A 135 5.59 -9.32 4.67
CA ARG A 135 5.64 -10.53 5.50
C ARG A 135 6.40 -10.29 6.81
N SER A 136 7.54 -9.62 6.77
CA SER A 136 8.32 -9.31 7.99
C SER A 136 7.55 -8.37 8.93
N GLY A 137 6.84 -7.38 8.40
CA GLY A 137 6.00 -6.47 9.18
C GLY A 137 4.83 -7.19 9.85
N THR A 138 4.10 -8.02 9.10
CA THR A 138 2.98 -8.82 9.63
C THR A 138 3.47 -9.85 10.66
N ALA A 139 4.59 -10.54 10.42
CA ALA A 139 5.15 -11.48 11.38
C ALA A 139 5.59 -10.78 12.67
N LYS A 140 6.15 -9.57 12.57
CA LYS A 140 6.45 -8.75 13.75
C LYS A 140 5.18 -8.43 14.54
N ALA A 141 4.11 -8.00 13.87
CA ALA A 141 2.84 -7.69 14.51
C ALA A 141 2.26 -8.91 15.26
N LEU A 142 2.34 -10.10 14.66
CA LEU A 142 1.92 -11.35 15.31
C LEU A 142 2.79 -11.68 16.53
N ARG A 143 4.12 -11.49 16.46
CA ARG A 143 5.03 -11.66 17.61
C ARG A 143 4.73 -10.68 18.73
N ASP A 144 4.45 -9.42 18.42
CA ASP A 144 4.06 -8.41 19.40
C ASP A 144 2.72 -8.81 20.06
N ALA A 145 1.76 -9.32 19.29
CA ALA A 145 0.50 -9.85 19.82
C ALA A 145 0.69 -11.09 20.72
N ARG A 146 1.64 -11.97 20.39
CA ARG A 146 2.03 -13.10 21.27
C ARG A 146 2.63 -12.61 22.57
N ALA A 147 3.53 -11.64 22.52
CA ALA A 147 4.16 -11.07 23.72
C ALA A 147 3.12 -10.44 24.66
N ALA A 148 2.03 -9.89 24.10
CA ALA A 148 0.88 -9.37 24.85
C ALA A 148 -0.13 -10.46 25.28
N GLY A 149 0.09 -11.73 24.96
CA GLY A 149 -0.81 -12.84 25.32
C GLY A 149 -2.07 -12.96 24.46
N HIS A 150 -2.13 -12.28 23.31
CA HIS A 150 -3.30 -12.24 22.42
C HIS A 150 -3.27 -13.27 21.29
N LEU A 151 -2.10 -13.84 20.96
CA LEU A 151 -1.95 -14.82 19.88
C LEU A 151 -2.11 -16.26 20.39
N ALA A 152 -2.81 -17.11 19.63
CA ALA A 152 -2.95 -18.52 19.96
C ALA A 152 -1.59 -19.26 19.96
N SER A 153 -1.41 -20.16 20.93
CA SER A 153 -0.12 -20.78 21.21
C SER A 153 0.48 -21.54 20.02
N HIS A 154 -0.36 -22.16 19.19
CA HIS A 154 0.01 -23.01 18.07
C HIS A 154 0.37 -22.24 16.78
N VAL A 155 0.21 -20.92 16.75
CA VAL A 155 0.44 -20.11 15.53
C VAL A 155 1.93 -19.89 15.29
N ASP A 156 2.41 -20.30 14.13
CA ASP A 156 3.72 -19.88 13.58
C ASP A 156 3.55 -18.52 12.90
N GLU A 157 4.24 -17.49 13.40
CA GLU A 157 4.04 -16.11 12.97
C GLU A 157 4.54 -15.84 11.55
N ASP A 158 5.64 -16.45 11.14
CA ASP A 158 6.20 -16.24 9.79
C ASP A 158 5.32 -16.95 8.74
N ARG A 159 4.82 -18.15 9.08
CA ARG A 159 3.85 -18.86 8.24
C ARG A 159 2.52 -18.13 8.17
N ALA A 160 1.97 -17.70 9.30
CA ALA A 160 0.72 -16.96 9.34
C ALA A 160 0.81 -15.62 8.59
N ALA A 161 1.95 -14.93 8.65
CA ALA A 161 2.20 -13.73 7.85
C ALA A 161 2.17 -14.01 6.34
N ALA A 162 2.78 -15.12 5.90
CA ALA A 162 2.72 -15.55 4.50
C ALA A 162 1.28 -15.90 4.07
N GLU A 163 0.53 -16.63 4.91
CA GLU A 163 -0.87 -17.00 4.67
C GLU A 163 -1.79 -15.78 4.58
N LEU A 164 -1.66 -14.81 5.50
CA LEU A 164 -2.42 -13.56 5.48
C LEU A 164 -2.11 -12.73 4.23
N THR A 165 -0.85 -12.69 3.80
CA THR A 165 -0.44 -11.99 2.57
C THR A 165 -1.09 -12.65 1.34
N ALA A 166 -1.02 -13.98 1.23
CA ALA A 166 -1.61 -14.72 0.13
C ALA A 166 -3.15 -14.61 0.11
N LEU A 167 -3.80 -14.61 1.27
CA LEU A 167 -5.24 -14.40 1.39
C LEU A 167 -5.63 -13.02 0.85
N MET A 168 -4.91 -11.96 1.23
CA MET A 168 -5.18 -10.60 0.75
C MET A 168 -5.04 -10.51 -0.78
N ASP A 169 -3.96 -11.04 -1.35
CA ASP A 169 -3.73 -11.02 -2.81
C ASP A 169 -4.86 -11.75 -3.57
N GLY A 170 -5.28 -12.91 -3.05
CA GLY A 170 -6.37 -13.70 -3.65
C GLY A 170 -7.74 -13.01 -3.53
N LEU A 171 -8.00 -12.32 -2.43
CA LEU A 171 -9.24 -11.54 -2.23
C LEU A 171 -9.29 -10.32 -3.15
N GLN A 172 -8.18 -9.62 -3.30
CA GLN A 172 -8.05 -8.48 -4.21
C GLN A 172 -8.31 -8.88 -5.67
N LEU A 173 -7.76 -10.02 -6.10
CA LEU A 173 -8.00 -10.54 -7.45
C LEU A 173 -9.47 -10.90 -7.67
N GLN A 174 -10.10 -11.60 -6.71
CA GLN A 174 -11.52 -11.94 -6.80
C GLN A 174 -12.42 -10.71 -6.81
N TRP A 175 -12.13 -9.71 -5.96
CA TRP A 175 -12.85 -8.45 -5.94
C TRP A 175 -12.72 -7.67 -7.25
N LEU A 176 -11.54 -7.67 -7.89
CA LEU A 176 -11.37 -7.04 -9.21
C LEU A 176 -12.19 -7.73 -10.31
N LEU A 177 -12.43 -9.04 -10.20
CA LEU A 177 -13.24 -9.80 -11.16
C LEU A 177 -14.74 -9.62 -10.92
N ASP A 178 -15.17 -9.67 -9.66
CA ASP A 178 -16.55 -9.43 -9.24
C ASP A 178 -16.55 -8.78 -7.85
N PRO A 179 -16.73 -7.44 -7.78
CA PRO A 179 -16.74 -6.70 -6.52
C PRO A 179 -17.83 -7.11 -5.54
N THR A 180 -18.85 -7.84 -6.00
CA THR A 180 -19.98 -8.32 -5.18
C THR A 180 -19.78 -9.73 -4.64
N SER A 181 -18.77 -10.46 -5.16
CA SER A 181 -18.53 -11.87 -4.82
C SER A 181 -17.85 -12.07 -3.46
N VAL A 182 -17.08 -11.09 -2.98
CA VAL A 182 -16.25 -11.23 -1.77
C VAL A 182 -16.31 -9.97 -0.90
N ASP A 183 -16.51 -10.16 0.40
CA ASP A 183 -16.24 -9.13 1.41
C ASP A 183 -14.80 -9.30 1.90
N MET A 184 -13.89 -8.51 1.32
CA MET A 184 -12.46 -8.58 1.63
C MET A 184 -12.19 -8.26 3.11
N ALA A 185 -12.82 -7.22 3.64
CA ALA A 185 -12.59 -6.76 5.00
C ALA A 185 -13.04 -7.80 6.03
N GLU A 186 -14.25 -8.32 5.84
CA GLU A 186 -14.81 -9.34 6.72
C GLU A 186 -14.02 -10.64 6.66
N THR A 187 -13.60 -11.06 5.46
CA THR A 187 -12.82 -12.29 5.30
C THR A 187 -11.45 -12.19 5.98
N VAL A 188 -10.76 -11.05 5.83
CA VAL A 188 -9.48 -10.80 6.50
C VAL A 188 -9.65 -10.71 8.01
N ARG A 189 -10.69 -10.01 8.49
CA ARG A 189 -11.01 -9.89 9.92
C ARG A 189 -11.19 -11.26 10.56
N ARG A 190 -12.05 -12.11 9.97
CA ARG A 190 -12.30 -13.47 10.45
C ARG A 190 -11.00 -14.30 10.49
N ARG A 191 -10.18 -14.23 9.43
CA ARG A 191 -8.91 -14.97 9.41
C ARG A 191 -7.97 -14.51 10.52
N ILE A 192 -7.91 -13.21 10.81
CA ILE A 192 -7.10 -12.69 11.92
C ILE A 192 -7.64 -13.18 13.26
N GLU A 193 -8.95 -13.15 13.47
CA GLU A 193 -9.58 -13.61 14.72
C GLU A 193 -9.34 -15.10 14.99
N GLU A 194 -9.26 -15.94 13.96
CA GLU A 194 -8.88 -17.36 14.11
C GLU A 194 -7.46 -17.56 14.66
N LEU A 195 -6.57 -16.56 14.52
CA LEU A 195 -5.21 -16.59 15.04
C LEU A 195 -5.12 -16.06 16.49
N LEU A 196 -6.13 -15.33 16.95
CA LEU A 196 -6.15 -14.67 18.25
C LEU A 196 -6.91 -15.50 19.29
N VAL A 197 -6.59 -15.27 20.57
CA VAL A 197 -7.35 -15.82 21.72
C VAL A 197 -8.35 -14.83 22.30
N VAL A 198 -8.40 -13.62 21.75
CA VAL A 198 -9.31 -12.53 22.11
C VAL A 198 -9.89 -11.91 20.84
N PRO A 199 -11.12 -11.38 20.85
CA PRO A 199 -11.69 -10.71 19.68
C PRO A 199 -10.85 -9.50 19.27
N LEU A 200 -10.69 -9.31 17.95
CA LEU A 200 -9.85 -8.24 17.41
C LEU A 200 -10.30 -6.85 17.86
N ASP A 201 -11.60 -6.63 18.08
CA ASP A 201 -12.16 -5.33 18.47
C ASP A 201 -12.12 -5.06 19.99
N VAL A 202 -11.80 -6.07 20.80
CA VAL A 202 -11.87 -5.99 22.27
C VAL A 202 -10.52 -5.63 22.91
N VAL A 203 -9.41 -5.73 22.16
CA VAL A 203 -8.08 -5.40 22.70
C VAL A 203 -7.91 -3.88 22.82
N PRO A 204 -7.66 -3.31 24.01
CA PRO A 204 -7.37 -1.88 24.11
C PRO A 204 -6.14 -1.54 23.28
N LEU A 205 -6.21 -0.46 22.51
CA LEU A 205 -5.02 0.10 21.89
C LEU A 205 -4.13 0.68 22.99
N ASP A 206 -2.89 0.21 23.11
CA ASP A 206 -1.96 0.79 24.08
C ASP A 206 -1.41 2.11 23.48
N VAL A 207 -2.19 3.18 23.61
CA VAL A 207 -1.79 4.52 23.21
C VAL A 207 -0.83 5.05 24.28
N ALA A 208 0.47 4.91 24.04
CA ALA A 208 1.47 5.63 24.82
C ALA A 208 1.13 7.14 24.78
N PRO A 209 1.01 7.83 25.92
CA PRO A 209 0.62 9.23 25.94
C PRO A 209 1.63 10.07 25.16
N VAL A 210 1.13 10.85 24.20
CA VAL A 210 1.90 11.89 23.53
C VAL A 210 2.36 12.84 24.63
N SER A 211 3.65 12.82 24.96
CA SER A 211 4.25 13.74 25.92
C SER A 211 4.11 15.17 25.39
N SER A 212 3.08 15.88 25.84
CA SER A 212 2.92 17.32 25.65
C SER A 212 4.00 18.04 26.45
N SER A 213 5.19 18.20 25.88
CA SER A 213 6.17 19.16 26.39
C SER A 213 5.74 20.57 25.97
N GLU A 214 4.74 21.12 26.64
CA GLU A 214 4.57 22.58 26.71
C GLU A 214 5.66 23.13 27.64
N THR A 215 6.73 23.66 27.06
CA THR A 215 7.58 24.63 27.76
C THR A 215 6.79 25.92 27.95
N PRO A 216 6.61 26.44 29.17
CA PRO A 216 6.00 27.74 29.36
C PRO A 216 7.00 28.82 28.94
N VAL A 217 6.57 29.70 28.05
CA VAL A 217 7.25 30.97 27.79
C VAL A 217 7.03 31.85 29.02
N SER A 218 8.08 32.05 29.82
CA SER A 218 8.10 33.09 30.85
C SER A 218 8.17 34.46 30.19
N ALA A 219 7.30 35.35 30.67
CA ALA A 219 7.25 36.79 30.37
C ALA A 219 8.44 37.55 30.98
#